data_AF-A0A920SS18-F1
#
_entry.id   AF-A0A920SS18-F1
#
_cell.length_a   1.000
_cell.length_b   1.000
_cell.length_c   1.000
_cell.angle_alpha   90.00
_cell.angle_beta   90.00
_cell.angle_gamma   90.00
#
_symmetry.space_group_name_H-M   'P 1'
#
loop_
_entity.id
_entity.type
_entity.pdbx_description
1 polymer ?
#
loop_
_entity_poly.entity_id
_entity_poly.type
_entity_poly.pdbx_seq_one_letter_code
_entity_poly.pdbx_strand_id
1 'polypeptide(L)' 'MIAKVITHGESREQALSRMHGALQEMVIDGIKTNIPLHRRLVTDSAFRRQPVDIHYLERLRRT' A
#
# COMPACT_ATOMS: atom_id res chain seq x y z
N MET A 1 -9.29 -12.22 -7.28
CA MET A 1 -9.01 -10.76 -7.20
C MET A 1 -10.34 -10.08 -6.90
N ILE A 2 -10.44 -9.28 -5.83
CA ILE A 2 -11.71 -8.65 -5.40
C ILE A 2 -11.89 -7.29 -6.07
N ALA A 3 -10.91 -6.40 -5.95
CA ALA A 3 -10.94 -5.05 -6.51
C ALA A 3 -9.50 -4.53 -6.77
N LYS A 4 -9.40 -3.40 -7.49
CA LYS A 4 -8.17 -2.62 -7.67
C LYS A 4 -8.43 -1.18 -7.21
N VAL A 5 -7.58 -0.66 -6.35
CA VAL A 5 -7.63 0.75 -5.89
C VAL A 5 -6.54 1.51 -6.60
N ILE A 6 -6.89 2.64 -7.22
CA ILE A 6 -5.96 3.48 -7.96
C ILE A 6 -6.14 4.90 -7.43
N THR A 7 -5.04 5.54 -7.03
CA THR A 7 -5.03 6.93 -6.61
C THR A 7 -4.11 7.73 -7.50
N HIS A 8 -4.56 8.93 -7.88
CA HIS A 8 -3.79 9.87 -8.66
C HIS A 8 -3.39 11.06 -7.79
N GLY A 9 -2.24 11.67 -8.07
CA GLY A 9 -1.76 12.89 -7.43
C GLY A 9 -0.65 13.53 -8.24
N GLU A 10 -0.44 14.83 -8.06
CA GLU A 10 0.56 15.63 -8.77
C GLU A 10 1.99 15.28 -8.36
N SER A 11 2.15 14.65 -7.19
CA SER A 11 3.43 14.14 -6.70
C SER A 11 3.27 12.73 -6.13
N ARG A 12 4.39 11.98 -6.05
CA ARG A 12 4.44 10.66 -5.43
C ARG A 12 3.90 10.70 -3.99
N GLU A 13 4.32 11.70 -3.21
CA GLU A 13 3.88 11.87 -1.83
C GLU A 13 2.36 12.11 -1.74
N GLN A 14 1.80 12.93 -2.64
CA GLN A 14 0.36 13.19 -2.68
C GLN A 14 -0.42 11.92 -3.06
N ALA A 15 0.03 11.18 -4.07
CA ALA A 15 -0.59 9.93 -4.48
C ALA A 15 -0.54 8.88 -3.36
N LEU A 16 0.60 8.73 -2.67
CA LEU A 16 0.74 7.80 -1.55
C LEU A 16 -0.09 8.22 -0.33
N SER A 17 -0.23 9.52 -0.06
CA SER A 17 -1.10 10.03 1.00
C SER A 17 -2.58 9.71 0.72
N ARG A 18 -3.03 9.94 -0.53
CA ARG A 18 -4.39 9.55 -0.97
C ARG A 18 -4.61 8.05 -0.89
N MET A 19 -3.63 7.24 -1.31
CA MET A 19 -3.69 5.78 -1.20
C MET A 19 -3.81 5.33 0.26
N HIS A 20 -3.04 5.96 1.15
CA HIS A 20 -3.14 5.67 2.59
C HIS A 20 -4.56 5.92 3.10
N GLY A 21 -5.17 7.08 2.82
CA GLY A 21 -6.55 7.37 3.20
C GLY A 21 -7.54 6.34 2.63
N ALA A 22 -7.47 6.07 1.32
CA ALA A 22 -8.34 5.09 0.67
C ALA A 22 -8.25 3.68 1.28
N LEU A 23 -7.06 3.23 1.67
CA LEU A 23 -6.86 1.93 2.32
C LEU A 23 -7.27 1.92 3.80
N GLN A 24 -7.25 3.06 4.50
CA GLN A 24 -7.74 3.17 5.89
C GLN A 24 -9.27 3.08 5.95
N GLU A 25 -9.94 3.68 4.98
CA GLU A 25 -11.41 3.72 4.88
C GLU A 25 -12.00 2.46 4.21
N MET A 26 -11.16 1.61 3.60
CA MET A 26 -11.62 0.41 2.92
C MET A 26 -12.10 -0.65 3.91
N VAL A 27 -13.40 -0.99 3.82
CA VAL A 27 -14.04 -2.05 4.59
C VAL A 27 -14.47 -3.17 3.65
N ILE A 28 -13.98 -4.39 3.92
CA ILE A 28 -14.41 -5.63 3.27
C ILE A 28 -14.64 -6.64 4.37
N ASP A 29 -15.85 -7.18 4.45
CA ASP A 29 -16.26 -8.13 5.48
C ASP A 29 -16.45 -9.55 4.90
N GLY A 30 -16.43 -10.56 5.78
CA GLY A 30 -16.70 -11.97 5.44
C GLY A 30 -15.52 -12.75 4.86
N ILE A 31 -14.41 -12.09 4.52
CA ILE A 31 -13.21 -12.74 3.97
C ILE A 31 -11.92 -12.08 4.46
N LYS A 32 -10.84 -12.85 4.56
CA LYS A 32 -9.49 -12.30 4.79
C LYS A 32 -9.01 -11.57 3.53
N THR A 33 -8.44 -10.38 3.71
CA THR A 33 -7.93 -9.57 2.62
C THR A 33 -6.45 -9.23 2.82
N ASN A 34 -5.81 -8.74 1.75
CA ASN A 34 -4.44 -8.23 1.79
C ASN A 34 -4.37 -6.72 2.10
N ILE A 35 -5.48 -6.09 2.53
CA ILE A 35 -5.51 -4.67 2.90
C ILE A 35 -4.46 -4.33 3.98
N PRO A 36 -4.26 -5.13 5.06
CA PRO A 36 -3.25 -4.81 6.06
C PRO A 36 -1.83 -4.74 5.51
N LEU A 37 -1.50 -5.63 4.55
CA LEU A 37 -0.20 -5.61 3.88
C LEU A 37 -0.02 -4.32 3.06
N HIS A 38 -1.03 -3.95 2.26
CA HIS A 38 -0.99 -2.72 1.47
C HIS A 38 -0.91 -1.46 2.34
N ARG A 39 -1.60 -1.43 3.49
CA ARG A 39 -1.50 -0.33 4.46
C ARG A 39 -0.09 -0.18 5.01
N ARG A 40 0.58 -1.27 5.38
CA ARG A 40 1.99 -1.25 5.83
C ARG A 40 2.92 -0.73 4.73
N LEU A 41 2.72 -1.18 3.49
CA LEU A 41 3.56 -0.79 2.35
C LEU A 41 3.51 0.71 2.06
N VAL A 42 2.33 1.32 2.02
CA VAL A 42 2.18 2.76 1.67
C VAL A 42 2.69 3.71 2.76
N THR A 43 2.80 3.21 4.00
CA THR A 43 3.39 3.95 5.13
C THR A 43 4.88 3.67 5.31
N ASP A 44 5.42 2.67 4.65
CA ASP A 44 6.83 2.28 4.82
C ASP A 44 7.75 3.36 4.25
N SER A 45 8.67 3.85 5.09
CA SER A 45 9.61 4.90 4.70
C SER A 45 10.52 4.50 3.52
N ALA A 46 10.90 3.22 3.42
CA ALA A 46 11.70 2.71 2.31
C ALA A 46 10.90 2.74 1.01
N PHE A 47 9.62 2.33 1.06
CA PHE A 47 8.73 2.38 -0.09
C PHE A 47 8.41 3.81 -0.56
N ARG A 48 8.29 4.76 0.38
CA ARG A 48 8.01 6.17 0.04
C ARG A 48 9.22 6.83 -0.63
N ARG A 49 10.42 6.65 -0.07
CA ARG A 49 11.64 7.37 -0.47
C ARG A 49 12.16 6.98 -1.85
N GLN A 50 12.09 5.70 -2.23
CA GLN A 50 12.79 5.20 -3.42
C GLN A 50 12.00 4.13 -4.18
N PRO A 51 12.28 3.94 -5.49
CA PRO A 51 11.86 2.75 -6.21
C PRO A 51 12.35 1.49 -5.49
N VAL A 52 11.47 0.51 -5.32
CA VAL A 52 11.79 -0.76 -4.68
C VAL A 52 12.08 -1.83 -5.73
N ASP A 53 13.01 -2.73 -5.43
CA ASP A 53 13.30 -3.89 -6.29
C ASP A 53 12.26 -5.01 -6.14
N ILE A 54 12.37 -6.02 -7.00
CA ILE A 54 11.45 -7.16 -7.06
C ILE A 54 11.44 -8.03 -5.79
N HIS A 55 12.49 -7.98 -4.96
CA HIS A 55 12.63 -8.77 -3.74
C HIS A 55 12.21 -8.00 -2.47
N TYR A 56 11.72 -6.78 -2.62
CA TYR A 56 11.33 -5.94 -1.48
C TYR A 56 10.30 -6.61 -0.56
N LEU A 57 9.26 -7.23 -1.13
CA LEU A 57 8.24 -7.93 -0.35
C LEU A 57 8.79 -9.14 0.41
N GLU A 58 9.76 -9.85 -0.16
CA GLU A 58 10.40 -11.00 0.50
C GLU A 58 11.20 -10.54 1.72
N ARG A 59 11.92 -9.41 1.61
CA ARG A 59 12.65 -8.82 2.74
C ARG A 59 11.70 -8.30 3.82
N LEU A 60 10.61 -7.63 3.43
CA LEU A 60 9.64 -7.07 4.37
C LEU A 60 8.91 -8.13 5.19
N ARG A 61 8.72 -9.34 4.65
CA ARG A 61 8.03 -10.44 5.35
C ARG A 61 8.95 -11.28 6.24
N ARG A 62 10.26 -11.08 6.16
CA ARG A 62 11.26 -11.75 7.04
C ARG A 62 11.50 -11.00 8.36
N THR A 63 10.93 -9.81 8.50
CA THR A 63 10.99 -8.93 9.68
C THR A 63 9.60 -8.71 10.26
#